data_AF-A0A359E8P3-F1
#
_entry.id   AF-A0A359E8P3-F1
#
_cell.length_a   1.000
_cell.length_b   1.000
_cell.length_c   1.000
_cell.angle_alpha   90.00
_cell.angle_beta   90.00
_cell.angle_gamma   90.00
#
_symmetry.space_group_name_H-M   'P 1'
#
loop_
_entity.id
_entity.type
_entity.pdbx_description
1 polymer ?
#
loop_
_entity_poly.entity_id
_entity_poly.type
_entity_poly.pdbx_seq_one_letter_code
_entity_poly.pdbx_strand_id
1 'polypeptide(L)'
;AVTTALIWVGMNWWAAWYPGAEPGGGGYIAQRMFSAKDEKNAVGGTLLFNILMYAVRPWPWILVGLVALVVFPGLEDPESGYPLMMLEVLPVGWMGLLMVAFLSAFVSTISTQLNWGSSYVVNDFYKRFIKTEEEFESRDKAQKHYVLVSRISTFLMAALGIIVSYFFDSVSGGWEFILSLSAGIGGVLLLRWFWWRINAWSEIVAMIAAFIGAIFSNQMGYDFSASMIFTTAFSTVAWLIATFVTKPESEETLKKFYAKVTPMGSWSGYREGKTSPDRFLPQAINVVMSVLAIFFFLYGLGQIFFFNVGTGIGFLVGGCIFVYTVVKKI
;
A
#
# COMPACT_ATOMS: atom_id res chain seq x y z
N ALA A 1 11.32 -21.30 2.28
CA ALA A 1 12.30 -20.27 1.85
C ALA A 1 12.02 -19.75 0.45
N VAL A 2 12.22 -20.53 -0.64
CA VAL A 2 12.02 -20.04 -2.02
C VAL A 2 10.57 -19.60 -2.27
N THR A 3 9.58 -20.42 -1.91
CA THR A 3 8.16 -20.07 -2.05
C THR A 3 7.83 -18.77 -1.32
N THR A 4 8.27 -18.64 -0.07
CA THR A 4 8.07 -17.43 0.75
C THR A 4 8.68 -16.20 0.08
N ALA A 5 9.88 -16.30 -0.47
CA ALA A 5 10.50 -15.20 -1.22
C ALA A 5 9.69 -14.83 -2.47
N LEU A 6 9.18 -15.83 -3.21
CA LEU A 6 8.32 -15.59 -4.36
C LEU A 6 6.98 -14.93 -3.97
N ILE A 7 6.42 -15.26 -2.81
CA ILE A 7 5.22 -14.61 -2.31
C ILE A 7 5.49 -13.14 -1.97
N TRP A 8 6.55 -12.85 -1.23
CA TRP A 8 6.93 -11.49 -0.88
C TRP A 8 7.20 -10.61 -2.11
N VAL A 9 7.92 -11.13 -3.11
CA VAL A 9 8.29 -10.35 -4.30
C VAL A 9 7.22 -10.34 -5.38
N GLY A 10 6.56 -11.48 -5.62
CA GLY A 10 5.71 -11.68 -6.78
C GLY A 10 4.21 -11.53 -6.51
N MET A 11 3.75 -11.83 -5.29
CA MET A 11 2.32 -11.91 -4.99
C MET A 11 1.83 -10.80 -4.06
N ASN A 12 2.60 -10.49 -3.01
CA ASN A 12 2.15 -9.62 -1.94
C ASN A 12 1.70 -8.23 -2.43
N TRP A 13 2.44 -7.64 -3.36
CA TRP A 13 2.21 -6.28 -3.85
C TRP A 13 0.86 -6.08 -4.58
N TRP A 14 0.30 -7.14 -5.17
CA TRP A 14 -0.98 -7.05 -5.89
C TRP A 14 -2.11 -7.81 -5.20
N ALA A 15 -1.81 -8.84 -4.41
CA ALA A 15 -2.83 -9.71 -3.84
C ALA A 15 -3.39 -9.16 -2.52
N ALA A 16 -2.54 -8.54 -1.69
CA ALA A 16 -2.90 -8.04 -0.38
C ALA A 16 -2.97 -6.52 -0.36
N TRP A 17 -3.64 -5.99 0.66
CA TRP A 17 -3.65 -4.56 0.92
C TRP A 17 -2.42 -4.17 1.75
N TYR A 18 -1.67 -3.17 1.29
CA TYR A 18 -0.55 -2.57 2.04
C TYR A 18 -0.77 -1.07 2.20
N PRO A 19 -0.57 -0.49 3.41
CA PRO A 19 -0.80 0.93 3.63
C PRO A 19 0.09 1.82 2.74
N GLY A 20 -0.55 2.55 1.82
CA GLY A 20 0.14 3.42 0.86
C GLY A 20 0.70 2.72 -0.36
N ALA A 21 0.51 1.41 -0.50
CA ALA A 21 0.78 0.68 -1.74
C ALA A 21 -0.38 -0.28 -2.04
N GLU A 22 -1.61 0.21 -1.89
CA GLU A 22 -2.79 -0.61 -2.10
C GLU A 22 -3.04 -0.84 -3.61
N PRO A 23 -3.41 -2.07 -4.00
CA PRO A 23 -3.57 -2.44 -5.41
C PRO A 23 -4.65 -1.62 -6.13
N GLY A 24 -5.64 -1.10 -5.41
CA GLY A 24 -6.73 -0.30 -5.97
C GLY A 24 -6.40 1.16 -6.28
N GLY A 25 -5.21 1.66 -5.90
CA GLY A 25 -4.75 3.01 -6.21
C GLY A 25 -5.25 4.13 -5.30
N GLY A 26 -5.52 3.86 -4.02
CA GLY A 26 -6.00 4.86 -3.05
C GLY A 26 -5.08 5.05 -1.83
N GLY A 27 -5.66 4.95 -0.63
CA GLY A 27 -4.95 5.15 0.62
C GLY A 27 -4.49 6.59 0.90
N TYR A 28 -3.59 6.74 1.87
CA TYR A 28 -3.04 8.07 2.22
C TYR A 28 -2.17 8.68 1.10
N ILE A 29 -1.65 7.88 0.16
CA ILE A 29 -0.91 8.43 -1.00
C ILE A 29 -1.86 9.20 -1.91
N ALA A 30 -3.04 8.63 -2.23
CA ALA A 30 -4.03 9.35 -3.01
C ALA A 30 -4.46 10.65 -2.33
N GLN A 31 -4.65 10.66 -0.99
CA GLN A 31 -4.92 11.89 -0.25
C GLN A 31 -3.84 12.95 -0.45
N ARG A 32 -2.56 12.56 -0.39
CA ARG A 32 -1.43 13.47 -0.63
C ARG A 32 -1.42 13.98 -2.07
N MET A 33 -1.70 13.12 -3.05
CA MET A 33 -1.82 13.52 -4.45
C MET A 33 -2.96 14.52 -4.67
N PHE A 34 -4.13 14.32 -4.05
CA PHE A 34 -5.27 15.24 -4.16
C PHE A 34 -5.05 16.57 -3.45
N SER A 35 -4.16 16.62 -2.45
CA SER A 35 -3.74 17.86 -1.80
C SER A 35 -2.67 18.64 -2.57
N ALA A 36 -2.10 18.06 -3.63
CA ALA A 36 -1.13 18.75 -4.46
C ALA A 36 -1.79 19.87 -5.27
N LYS A 37 -1.01 20.92 -5.55
CA LYS A 37 -1.48 22.09 -6.30
C LYS A 37 -2.04 21.75 -7.68
N ASP A 38 -1.38 20.82 -8.36
CA ASP A 38 -1.73 20.35 -9.69
C ASP A 38 -1.16 18.94 -9.92
N GLU A 39 -1.54 18.32 -11.03
CA GLU A 39 -1.13 16.97 -11.41
C GLU A 39 0.39 16.81 -11.51
N LYS A 40 1.10 17.82 -12.05
CA LYS A 40 2.55 17.77 -12.20
C LYS A 40 3.24 17.72 -10.84
N ASN A 41 2.77 18.50 -9.87
CA ASN A 41 3.27 18.45 -8.50
C ASN A 41 2.92 17.12 -7.81
N ALA A 42 1.73 16.56 -8.07
CA ALA A 42 1.34 15.25 -7.55
C ALA A 42 2.26 14.13 -8.07
N VAL A 43 2.49 14.08 -9.39
CA VAL A 43 3.39 13.09 -10.01
C VAL A 43 4.82 13.26 -9.52
N GLY A 44 5.36 14.48 -9.56
CA GLY A 44 6.72 14.77 -9.12
C GLY A 44 6.97 14.42 -7.65
N GLY A 45 6.02 14.78 -6.77
CA GLY A 45 6.08 14.44 -5.35
C GLY A 45 6.04 12.94 -5.11
N THR A 46 5.15 12.21 -5.80
CA THR A 46 5.06 10.74 -5.68
C THR A 46 6.30 10.03 -6.22
N LEU A 47 6.87 10.49 -7.33
CA LEU A 47 8.12 9.93 -7.87
C LEU A 47 9.30 10.13 -6.92
N LEU A 48 9.45 11.35 -6.39
CA LEU A 48 10.47 11.64 -5.39
C LEU A 48 10.30 10.78 -4.14
N PHE A 49 9.06 10.65 -3.66
CA PHE A 49 8.73 9.76 -2.55
C PHE A 49 9.18 8.33 -2.83
N ASN A 50 8.84 7.76 -3.99
CA ASN A 50 9.21 6.39 -4.34
C ASN A 50 10.74 6.18 -4.38
N ILE A 51 11.50 7.10 -4.98
CA ILE A 51 12.97 7.01 -5.01
C ILE A 51 13.55 7.08 -3.60
N LEU A 52 13.18 8.09 -2.82
CA LEU A 52 13.72 8.26 -1.46
C LEU A 52 13.30 7.11 -0.54
N MET A 53 12.06 6.63 -0.65
CA MET A 53 11.49 5.60 0.19
C MET A 53 12.05 4.21 -0.11
N TYR A 54 12.18 3.85 -1.39
CA TYR A 54 12.51 2.48 -1.78
C TYR A 54 13.95 2.29 -2.27
N ALA A 55 14.61 3.34 -2.76
CA ALA A 55 16.01 3.22 -3.17
C ALA A 55 16.98 3.68 -2.08
N VAL A 56 16.72 4.84 -1.46
CA VAL A 56 17.69 5.47 -0.55
C VAL A 56 17.51 5.03 0.89
N ARG A 57 16.29 5.19 1.43
CA ARG A 57 15.96 4.95 2.84
C ARG A 57 16.30 3.54 3.34
N PRO A 58 16.14 2.44 2.57
CA PRO A 58 16.37 1.10 3.12
C PRO A 58 17.83 0.85 3.52
N TRP A 59 18.80 1.49 2.85
CA TRP A 59 20.22 1.20 3.06
C TRP A 59 20.74 1.45 4.47
N PRO A 60 20.44 2.60 5.13
CA PRO A 60 20.76 2.78 6.54
C PRO A 60 20.32 1.60 7.41
N TRP A 61 19.11 1.06 7.20
CA TRP A 61 18.59 -0.08 7.96
C TRP A 61 19.29 -1.38 7.61
N ILE A 62 19.49 -1.64 6.31
CA ILE A 62 20.16 -2.85 5.82
C ILE A 62 21.58 -2.92 6.37
N LEU A 63 22.34 -1.82 6.32
CA LEU A 63 23.71 -1.79 6.81
C LEU A 63 23.79 -2.07 8.31
N VAL A 64 22.96 -1.41 9.12
CA VAL A 64 22.92 -1.65 10.56
C VAL A 64 22.50 -3.09 10.85
N GLY A 65 21.51 -3.63 10.14
CA GLY A 65 21.07 -5.03 10.28
C GLY A 65 22.18 -6.03 9.94
N LEU A 66 22.89 -5.83 8.83
CA LEU A 66 24.01 -6.69 8.43
C LEU A 66 25.16 -6.66 9.44
N VAL A 67 25.47 -5.49 9.99
CA VAL A 67 26.48 -5.35 11.05
C VAL A 67 26.00 -6.05 12.32
N ALA A 68 24.73 -5.86 12.72
CA ALA A 68 24.15 -6.50 13.89
C ALA A 68 24.24 -8.04 13.82
N LEU A 69 24.02 -8.63 12.64
CA LEU A 69 24.13 -10.09 12.45
C LEU A 69 25.54 -10.64 12.74
N VAL A 70 26.58 -9.82 12.50
CA VAL A 70 27.97 -10.21 12.74
C VAL A 70 28.39 -9.92 14.19
N VAL A 71 27.98 -8.77 14.73
CA VAL A 71 28.34 -8.32 16.08
C VAL A 71 27.58 -9.11 17.16
N PHE A 72 26.31 -9.44 16.91
CA PHE A 72 25.44 -10.16 17.81
C PHE A 72 24.93 -11.47 17.18
N PRO A 73 25.81 -12.48 16.98
CA PRO A 73 25.39 -13.73 16.37
C PRO A 73 24.46 -14.53 17.30
N GLY A 74 23.38 -15.08 16.75
CA GLY A 74 22.50 -16.00 17.48
C GLY A 74 21.54 -15.33 18.48
N LEU A 75 21.16 -14.06 18.26
CA LEU A 75 20.12 -13.40 19.05
C LEU A 75 18.83 -14.23 19.07
N GLU A 76 18.26 -14.40 20.27
CA GLU A 76 16.97 -15.07 20.47
C GLU A 76 15.84 -14.31 19.77
N ASP A 77 15.85 -12.98 19.89
CA ASP A 77 15.00 -12.08 19.12
C ASP A 77 15.84 -11.28 18.10
N PRO A 78 15.75 -11.61 16.80
CA PRO A 78 16.41 -10.87 15.73
C PRO A 78 15.99 -9.39 15.65
N GLU A 79 14.78 -9.03 16.09
CA GLU A 79 14.27 -7.65 16.03
C GLU A 79 15.03 -6.73 17.03
N SER A 80 15.61 -7.30 18.09
CA SER A 80 16.43 -6.59 19.08
C SER A 80 17.80 -6.12 18.55
N GLY A 81 18.27 -6.64 17.40
CA GLY A 81 19.61 -6.35 16.89
C GLY A 81 19.86 -4.87 16.60
N TYR A 82 18.86 -4.15 16.09
CA TYR A 82 19.01 -2.71 15.82
C TYR A 82 19.09 -1.89 17.11
N PRO A 83 18.19 -2.04 18.11
CA PRO A 83 18.36 -1.43 19.42
C PRO A 83 19.71 -1.73 20.10
N LEU A 84 20.19 -2.98 20.01
CA LEU A 84 21.49 -3.35 20.57
C LEU A 84 22.64 -2.61 19.88
N MET A 85 22.62 -2.51 18.54
CA MET A 85 23.60 -1.70 17.81
C MET A 85 23.56 -0.24 18.23
N MET A 86 22.39 0.34 18.49
CA MET A 86 22.29 1.71 18.99
C MET A 86 23.03 1.88 20.32
N LEU A 87 22.82 0.95 21.26
CA LEU A 87 23.46 0.97 22.58
C LEU A 87 24.97 0.80 22.49
N GLU A 88 25.43 -0.03 21.56
CA GLU A 88 26.84 -0.34 21.37
C GLU A 88 27.62 0.84 20.75
N VAL A 89 27.05 1.50 19.73
CA VAL A 89 27.83 2.44 18.89
C VAL A 89 27.54 3.92 19.12
N LEU A 90 26.40 4.28 19.73
CA LEU A 90 25.99 5.69 19.82
C LEU A 90 26.40 6.35 21.14
N PRO A 91 27.13 7.48 21.09
CA PRO A 91 27.31 8.35 22.25
C PRO A 91 25.98 8.89 22.77
N VAL A 92 25.93 9.27 24.05
CA VAL A 92 24.71 9.71 24.75
C VAL A 92 23.90 10.79 24.02
N GLY A 93 24.55 11.75 23.35
CA GLY A 93 23.86 12.79 22.59
C GLY A 93 23.20 12.27 21.31
N TRP A 94 23.90 11.42 20.56
CA TRP A 94 23.38 10.79 19.34
C TRP A 94 22.30 9.77 19.64
N MET A 95 22.43 9.05 20.76
CA MET A 95 21.40 8.17 21.28
C MET A 95 20.10 8.93 21.50
N GLY A 96 20.14 10.04 22.25
CA GLY A 96 18.95 10.87 22.50
C GLY A 96 18.31 11.39 21.21
N LEU A 97 19.12 11.86 20.26
CA LEU A 97 18.62 12.35 18.97
C LEU A 97 17.95 11.24 18.15
N LEU A 98 18.54 10.05 18.11
CA LEU A 98 17.97 8.92 17.38
C LEU A 98 16.69 8.39 18.03
N MET A 99 16.63 8.35 19.36
CA MET A 99 15.40 8.00 20.10
C MET A 99 14.24 8.95 19.77
N VAL A 100 14.50 10.26 19.72
CA VAL A 100 13.50 11.26 19.31
C VAL A 100 13.09 11.07 17.85
N ALA A 101 14.05 10.76 16.97
CA ALA A 101 13.76 10.48 15.56
C ALA A 101 12.85 9.24 15.40
N PHE A 102 13.10 8.18 16.15
CA PHE A 102 12.24 6.98 16.19
C PHE A 102 10.82 7.29 16.65
N LEU A 103 10.70 8.00 17.78
CA LEU A 103 9.39 8.39 18.30
C LEU A 103 8.64 9.28 17.30
N SER A 104 9.33 10.22 16.67
CA SER A 104 8.76 11.09 15.64
C SER A 104 8.29 10.31 14.42
N ALA A 105 9.08 9.34 13.95
CA ALA A 105 8.71 8.47 12.83
C ALA A 105 7.48 7.62 13.17
N PHE A 106 7.43 7.04 14.37
CA PHE A 106 6.28 6.28 14.87
C PHE A 106 5.01 7.12 14.93
N VAL A 107 5.08 8.30 15.57
CA VAL A 107 3.95 9.24 15.68
C VAL A 107 3.49 9.71 14.29
N SER A 108 4.41 9.94 13.35
CA SER A 108 4.04 10.34 11.99
C SER A 108 3.21 9.27 11.26
N THR A 109 3.53 8.00 11.50
CA THR A 109 2.84 6.86 10.89
C THR A 109 1.47 6.65 11.54
N ILE A 110 1.42 6.60 12.88
CA ILE A 110 0.15 6.46 13.62
C ILE A 110 -0.79 7.63 13.30
N SER A 111 -0.29 8.87 13.30
CA SER A 111 -1.10 10.04 12.98
C SER A 111 -1.68 9.95 11.56
N THR A 112 -0.90 9.49 10.58
CA THR A 112 -1.38 9.27 9.21
C THR A 112 -2.51 8.23 9.18
N GLN A 113 -2.33 7.07 9.83
CA GLN A 113 -3.33 6.00 9.83
C GLN A 113 -4.62 6.39 10.57
N LEU A 114 -4.50 7.02 11.75
CA LEU A 114 -5.65 7.46 12.51
C LEU A 114 -6.42 8.57 11.80
N ASN A 115 -5.73 9.53 11.20
CA ASN A 115 -6.39 10.58 10.42
C ASN A 115 -7.12 10.00 9.19
N TRP A 116 -6.46 9.08 8.48
CA TRP A 116 -7.04 8.41 7.32
C TRP A 116 -8.27 7.57 7.72
N GLY A 117 -8.16 6.71 8.74
CA GLY A 117 -9.27 5.92 9.26
C GLY A 117 -10.43 6.79 9.76
N SER A 118 -10.14 7.89 10.45
CA SER A 118 -11.15 8.82 10.96
C SER A 118 -11.91 9.48 9.82
N SER A 119 -11.22 9.80 8.72
CA SER A 119 -11.84 10.36 7.54
C SER A 119 -12.87 9.42 6.91
N TYR A 120 -12.66 8.10 6.94
CA TYR A 120 -13.66 7.12 6.49
C TYR A 120 -14.88 7.09 7.41
N VAL A 121 -14.67 7.01 8.72
CA VAL A 121 -15.78 7.01 9.69
C VAL A 121 -16.64 8.26 9.53
N VAL A 122 -16.01 9.42 9.34
CA VAL A 122 -16.75 10.70 9.23
C VAL A 122 -17.37 10.90 7.86
N ASN A 123 -16.61 10.80 6.77
CA ASN A 123 -17.10 11.19 5.44
C ASN A 123 -17.97 10.11 4.80
N ASP A 124 -17.59 8.84 4.96
CA ASP A 124 -18.20 7.75 4.19
C ASP A 124 -19.33 7.09 4.96
N PHE A 125 -19.27 7.11 6.31
CA PHE A 125 -20.32 6.56 7.16
C PHE A 125 -21.18 7.64 7.83
N TYR A 126 -20.59 8.45 8.72
CA TYR A 126 -21.34 9.34 9.59
C TYR A 126 -22.07 10.45 8.82
N LYS A 127 -21.36 11.20 7.98
CA LYS A 127 -21.91 12.27 7.16
C LYS A 127 -22.93 11.74 6.14
N ARG A 128 -22.73 10.52 5.64
CA ARG A 128 -23.56 9.92 4.60
C ARG A 128 -24.87 9.33 5.13
N PHE A 129 -24.84 8.69 6.30
CA PHE A 129 -25.96 7.89 6.79
C PHE A 129 -26.51 8.28 8.16
N ILE A 130 -25.75 9.02 8.98
CA ILE A 130 -26.13 9.34 10.37
C ILE A 130 -26.60 10.78 10.51
N LYS A 131 -25.79 11.74 10.05
CA LYS A 131 -26.12 13.17 10.12
C LYS A 131 -25.57 13.91 8.91
N THR A 132 -26.44 14.13 7.94
CA THR A 132 -26.15 14.78 6.68
C THR A 132 -25.93 16.28 6.85
N GLU A 133 -25.24 16.90 5.88
CA GLU A 133 -24.87 18.33 5.97
C GLU A 133 -26.11 19.24 5.96
N GLU A 134 -27.19 18.78 5.34
CA GLU A 134 -28.48 19.47 5.22
C GLU A 134 -29.24 19.57 6.55
N GLU A 135 -28.92 18.70 7.51
CA GLU A 135 -29.53 18.70 8.85
C GLU A 135 -28.94 19.76 9.79
N PHE A 136 -27.95 20.53 9.34
CA PHE A 136 -27.36 21.61 10.12
C PHE A 136 -27.84 22.98 9.62
N GLU A 137 -28.00 23.91 10.56
CA GLU A 137 -28.41 25.30 10.25
C GLU A 137 -27.44 26.02 9.31
N SER A 138 -26.15 25.65 9.34
CA SER A 138 -25.15 26.20 8.44
C SER A 138 -24.04 25.21 8.16
N ARG A 139 -23.39 25.38 7.01
CA ARG A 139 -22.21 24.60 6.62
C ARG A 139 -21.07 24.70 7.63
N ASP A 140 -20.85 25.88 8.22
CA ASP A 140 -19.81 26.07 9.25
C ASP A 140 -20.08 25.23 10.51
N LYS A 141 -21.35 25.17 10.96
CA LYS A 141 -21.75 24.31 12.08
C LYS A 141 -21.58 22.83 11.74
N ALA A 142 -21.94 22.42 10.52
CA ALA A 142 -21.72 21.05 10.06
C ALA A 142 -20.23 20.67 10.10
N GLN A 143 -19.35 21.52 9.56
CA GLN A 143 -17.90 21.26 9.56
C GLN A 143 -17.33 21.15 10.97
N LYS A 144 -17.70 22.07 11.87
CA LYS A 144 -17.27 22.01 13.29
C LYS A 144 -17.72 20.71 13.96
N HIS A 145 -18.95 20.28 13.70
CA HIS A 145 -19.48 19.00 14.17
C HIS A 145 -18.69 17.82 13.62
N TYR A 146 -18.45 17.77 12.31
CA TYR A 146 -17.67 16.68 11.70
C TYR A 146 -16.23 16.63 12.19
N VAL A 147 -15.59 17.77 12.46
CA VAL A 147 -14.26 17.80 13.10
C VAL A 147 -14.30 17.24 14.52
N LEU A 148 -15.34 17.53 15.30
CA LEU A 148 -15.51 16.96 16.63
C LEU A 148 -15.67 15.43 16.56
N VAL A 149 -16.55 14.95 15.69
CA VAL A 149 -16.76 13.51 15.47
C VAL A 149 -15.44 12.86 15.02
N SER A 150 -14.70 13.50 14.11
CA SER A 150 -13.40 13.00 13.65
C SER A 150 -12.39 12.87 14.80
N ARG A 151 -12.31 13.84 15.72
CA ARG A 151 -11.44 13.76 16.90
C ARG A 151 -11.83 12.61 17.83
N ILE A 152 -13.13 12.39 18.05
CA ILE A 152 -13.63 11.27 18.85
C ILE A 152 -13.28 9.94 18.17
N SER A 153 -13.55 9.81 16.86
CA SER A 153 -13.21 8.61 16.09
C SER A 153 -11.71 8.31 16.13
N THR A 154 -10.86 9.32 15.99
CA THR A 154 -9.39 9.21 16.13
C THR A 154 -9.01 8.63 17.50
N PHE A 155 -9.58 9.15 18.58
CA PHE A 155 -9.30 8.64 19.93
C PHE A 155 -9.76 7.19 20.10
N LEU A 156 -10.97 6.85 19.65
CA LEU A 156 -11.52 5.50 19.77
C LEU A 156 -10.71 4.48 18.97
N MET A 157 -10.30 4.83 17.74
CA MET A 157 -9.44 3.94 16.94
C MET A 157 -8.04 3.79 17.55
N ALA A 158 -7.48 4.84 18.16
CA ALA A 158 -6.21 4.73 18.85
C ALA A 158 -6.30 3.76 20.05
N ALA A 159 -7.36 3.89 20.86
CA ALA A 159 -7.62 2.97 21.97
C ALA A 159 -7.80 1.52 21.49
N LEU A 160 -8.58 1.31 20.42
CA LEU A 160 -8.76 -0.01 19.83
C LEU A 160 -7.45 -0.58 19.27
N GLY A 161 -6.65 0.24 18.59
CA GLY A 161 -5.34 -0.15 18.08
C GLY A 161 -4.38 -0.60 19.18
N ILE A 162 -4.37 0.10 20.32
CA ILE A 162 -3.60 -0.31 21.51
C ILE A 162 -4.08 -1.66 22.01
N ILE A 163 -5.40 -1.86 22.17
CA ILE A 163 -5.98 -3.13 22.62
C ILE A 163 -5.61 -4.28 21.68
N VAL A 164 -5.77 -4.09 20.37
CA VAL A 164 -5.42 -5.12 19.37
C VAL A 164 -3.91 -5.41 19.39
N SER A 165 -3.07 -4.40 19.57
CA SER A 165 -1.62 -4.56 19.64
C SER A 165 -1.17 -5.44 20.81
N TYR A 166 -1.93 -5.50 21.92
CA TYR A 166 -1.61 -6.38 23.05
C TYR A 166 -1.73 -7.88 22.72
N PHE A 167 -2.39 -8.24 21.61
CA PHE A 167 -2.55 -9.64 21.20
C PHE A 167 -1.48 -10.12 20.21
N PHE A 168 -0.54 -9.27 19.81
CA PHE A 168 0.57 -9.68 18.93
C PHE A 168 1.83 -9.96 19.74
N ASP A 169 2.40 -11.14 19.55
CA ASP A 169 3.66 -11.54 20.18
C ASP A 169 4.89 -10.97 19.45
N SER A 170 4.79 -10.68 18.15
CA SER A 170 5.87 -10.12 17.33
C SER A 170 5.38 -9.14 16.26
N VAL A 171 6.26 -8.23 15.82
CA VAL A 171 5.95 -7.25 14.77
C VAL A 171 5.73 -7.95 13.43
N SER A 172 6.60 -8.91 13.10
CA SER A 172 6.50 -9.72 11.88
C SER A 172 5.17 -10.49 11.81
N GLY A 173 4.75 -11.13 12.90
CA GLY A 173 3.48 -11.85 12.97
C GLY A 173 2.26 -10.95 12.73
N GLY A 174 2.28 -9.72 13.26
CA GLY A 174 1.23 -8.74 13.00
C GLY A 174 1.11 -8.35 11.52
N TRP A 175 2.24 -8.17 10.84
CA TRP A 175 2.26 -7.89 9.39
C TRP A 175 1.77 -9.09 8.57
N GLU A 176 2.26 -10.29 8.86
CA GLU A 176 1.84 -11.51 8.17
C GLU A 176 0.34 -11.75 8.31
N PHE A 177 -0.23 -11.49 9.50
CA PHE A 177 -1.66 -11.59 9.76
C PHE A 177 -2.47 -10.59 8.91
N ILE A 178 -2.12 -9.30 8.93
CA ILE A 178 -2.84 -8.27 8.17
C ILE A 178 -2.76 -8.52 6.65
N LEU A 179 -1.59 -8.92 6.16
CA LEU A 179 -1.39 -9.25 4.75
C LEU A 179 -2.21 -10.47 4.33
N SER A 180 -2.25 -11.50 5.17
CA SER A 180 -3.05 -12.70 4.91
C SER A 180 -4.55 -12.40 4.96
N LEU A 181 -5.00 -11.55 5.89
CA LEU A 181 -6.40 -11.16 6.05
C LEU A 181 -6.97 -10.42 4.83
N SER A 182 -6.11 -9.64 4.18
CA SER A 182 -6.47 -8.86 2.99
C SER A 182 -6.07 -9.53 1.67
N ALA A 183 -5.44 -10.71 1.74
CA ALA A 183 -5.03 -11.47 0.57
C ALA A 183 -6.25 -11.85 -0.27
N GLY A 184 -6.24 -11.52 -1.56
CA GLY A 184 -7.33 -11.81 -2.48
C GLY A 184 -8.25 -10.65 -2.80
N ILE A 185 -8.17 -9.54 -2.06
CA ILE A 185 -8.93 -8.32 -2.41
C ILE A 185 -8.28 -7.62 -3.61
N GLY A 186 -6.96 -7.69 -3.76
CA GLY A 186 -6.27 -6.87 -4.73
C GLY A 186 -6.55 -7.19 -6.20
N GLY A 187 -6.85 -8.45 -6.52
CA GLY A 187 -7.24 -8.86 -7.88
C GLY A 187 -8.50 -8.13 -8.38
N VAL A 188 -9.55 -8.07 -7.56
CA VAL A 188 -10.79 -7.36 -7.92
C VAL A 188 -10.58 -5.85 -8.00
N LEU A 189 -9.77 -5.28 -7.09
CA LEU A 189 -9.46 -3.85 -7.06
C LEU A 189 -8.63 -3.37 -8.25
N LEU A 190 -7.77 -4.23 -8.80
CA LEU A 190 -7.02 -3.97 -10.03
C LEU A 190 -7.92 -4.16 -11.25
N LEU A 191 -8.60 -5.31 -11.34
CA LEU A 191 -9.37 -5.68 -12.53
C LEU A 191 -10.56 -4.76 -12.79
N ARG A 192 -11.15 -4.10 -11.77
CA ARG A 192 -12.24 -3.13 -11.98
C ARG A 192 -11.90 -1.99 -12.94
N TRP A 193 -10.62 -1.64 -13.05
CA TRP A 193 -10.16 -0.62 -14.00
C TRP A 193 -10.10 -1.16 -15.44
N PHE A 194 -9.91 -2.46 -15.63
CA PHE A 194 -9.69 -3.09 -16.94
C PHE A 194 -10.88 -3.92 -17.44
N TRP A 195 -11.83 -4.25 -16.56
CA TRP A 195 -12.93 -5.15 -16.86
C TRP A 195 -14.26 -4.56 -16.37
N TRP A 196 -15.07 -4.13 -17.34
CA TRP A 196 -16.39 -3.51 -17.12
C TRP A 196 -17.37 -4.31 -16.26
N ARG A 197 -17.15 -5.63 -16.11
CA ARG A 197 -18.10 -6.54 -15.47
C ARG A 197 -18.02 -6.51 -13.94
N ILE A 198 -16.90 -6.07 -13.38
CA ILE A 198 -16.70 -5.94 -11.94
C ILE A 198 -17.70 -4.90 -11.39
N ASN A 199 -18.39 -5.27 -10.32
CA ASN A 199 -19.39 -4.43 -9.66
C ASN A 199 -19.20 -4.43 -8.13
N ALA A 200 -20.03 -3.67 -7.42
CA ALA A 200 -19.94 -3.55 -5.96
C ALA A 200 -20.01 -4.90 -5.23
N TRP A 201 -20.83 -5.84 -5.72
CA TRP A 201 -20.95 -7.18 -5.14
C TRP A 201 -19.68 -8.02 -5.30
N SER A 202 -18.95 -7.82 -6.40
CA SER A 202 -17.67 -8.48 -6.63
C SER A 202 -16.66 -8.05 -5.56
N GLU A 203 -16.58 -6.75 -5.26
CA GLU A 203 -15.70 -6.20 -4.23
C GLU A 203 -16.10 -6.65 -2.82
N ILE A 204 -17.40 -6.55 -2.47
CA ILE A 204 -17.91 -6.98 -1.16
C ILE A 204 -17.63 -8.47 -0.92
N VAL A 205 -17.91 -9.33 -1.92
CA VAL A 205 -17.64 -10.77 -1.81
C VAL A 205 -16.14 -11.04 -1.70
N ALA A 206 -15.29 -10.33 -2.42
CA ALA A 206 -13.84 -10.49 -2.30
C ALA A 206 -13.34 -10.17 -0.88
N MET A 207 -13.83 -9.09 -0.27
CA MET A 207 -13.47 -8.69 1.10
C MET A 207 -13.92 -9.72 2.14
N ILE A 208 -15.17 -10.18 2.05
CA ILE A 208 -15.71 -11.20 2.95
C ILE A 208 -14.99 -12.54 2.76
N ALA A 209 -14.76 -12.95 1.51
CA ALA A 209 -14.09 -14.20 1.20
C ALA A 209 -12.61 -14.18 1.58
N ALA A 210 -11.91 -13.04 1.45
CA ALA A 210 -10.54 -12.89 1.94
C ALA A 210 -10.47 -13.07 3.46
N PHE A 211 -11.38 -12.41 4.20
CA PHE A 211 -11.47 -12.56 5.65
C PHE A 211 -11.74 -14.02 6.07
N ILE A 212 -12.74 -14.67 5.46
CA ILE A 212 -13.09 -16.07 5.72
C ILE A 212 -11.95 -17.01 5.33
N GLY A 213 -11.32 -16.77 4.18
CA GLY A 213 -10.20 -17.55 3.67
C GLY A 213 -9.00 -17.52 4.62
N ALA A 214 -8.69 -16.35 5.17
CA ALA A 214 -7.61 -16.20 6.16
C ALA A 214 -7.89 -16.97 7.46
N ILE A 215 -9.14 -16.95 7.94
CA ILE A 215 -9.55 -17.74 9.12
C ILE A 215 -9.41 -19.24 8.85
N PHE A 216 -9.93 -19.73 7.71
CA PHE A 216 -9.81 -21.14 7.36
C PHE A 216 -8.36 -21.57 7.17
N SER A 217 -7.55 -20.72 6.54
CA SER A 217 -6.13 -20.95 6.38
C SER A 217 -5.42 -21.16 7.72
N ASN A 218 -5.72 -20.29 8.70
CA ASN A 218 -5.18 -20.39 10.04
C ASN A 218 -5.63 -21.69 10.74
N GLN A 219 -6.91 -22.07 10.62
CA GLN A 219 -7.43 -23.33 11.16
C GLN A 219 -6.81 -24.58 10.53
N MET A 220 -6.42 -24.50 9.25
CA MET A 220 -5.69 -25.57 8.56
C MET A 220 -4.21 -25.64 8.95
N GLY A 221 -3.71 -24.69 9.76
CA GLY A 221 -2.31 -24.63 10.17
C GLY A 221 -1.35 -24.25 9.04
N TYR A 222 -1.82 -23.51 8.04
CA TYR A 222 -0.98 -23.06 6.93
C TYR A 222 0.02 -22.01 7.38
N ASP A 223 1.26 -22.14 6.88
CA ASP A 223 2.26 -21.07 7.02
C ASP A 223 1.83 -19.81 6.25
N PHE A 224 2.57 -18.72 6.42
CA PHE A 224 2.26 -17.45 5.74
C PHE A 224 2.14 -17.60 4.21
N SER A 225 3.02 -18.40 3.59
CA SER A 225 3.07 -18.53 2.13
C SER A 225 1.86 -19.29 1.61
N ALA A 226 1.55 -20.43 2.23
CA ALA A 226 0.36 -21.22 1.93
C ALA A 226 -0.92 -20.43 2.22
N SER A 227 -0.93 -19.63 3.29
CA SER A 227 -2.06 -18.77 3.64
C SER A 227 -2.35 -17.71 2.59
N MET A 228 -1.32 -17.01 2.12
CA MET A 228 -1.46 -16.02 1.05
C MET A 228 -2.04 -16.65 -0.24
N ILE A 229 -1.50 -17.82 -0.65
CA ILE A 229 -1.95 -18.54 -1.84
C ILE A 229 -3.40 -18.98 -1.69
N PHE A 230 -3.72 -19.67 -0.59
CA PHE A 230 -5.04 -20.22 -0.32
C PHE A 230 -6.09 -19.12 -0.28
N THR A 231 -5.89 -18.10 0.55
CA THR A 231 -6.86 -17.01 0.73
C THR A 231 -7.09 -16.25 -0.57
N THR A 232 -6.03 -16.00 -1.34
CA THR A 232 -6.17 -15.33 -2.65
C THR A 232 -6.92 -16.18 -3.65
N ALA A 233 -6.63 -17.48 -3.75
CA ALA A 233 -7.33 -18.38 -4.65
C ALA A 233 -8.81 -18.51 -4.27
N PHE A 234 -9.08 -18.72 -2.97
CA PHE A 234 -10.42 -18.82 -2.41
C PHE A 234 -11.25 -17.56 -2.69
N SER A 235 -10.70 -16.38 -2.34
CA SER A 235 -11.36 -15.10 -2.61
C SER A 235 -11.57 -14.87 -4.10
N THR A 236 -10.58 -15.22 -4.94
CA THR A 236 -10.66 -15.07 -6.40
C THR A 236 -11.80 -15.87 -7.01
N VAL A 237 -11.94 -17.14 -6.62
CA VAL A 237 -13.06 -17.96 -7.05
C VAL A 237 -14.39 -17.37 -6.58
N ALA A 238 -14.46 -16.95 -5.31
CA ALA A 238 -15.69 -16.39 -4.74
C ALA A 238 -16.15 -15.11 -5.45
N TRP A 239 -15.25 -14.14 -5.67
CA TRP A 239 -15.63 -12.89 -6.31
C TRP A 239 -15.87 -13.04 -7.81
N LEU A 240 -15.22 -13.99 -8.50
CA LEU A 240 -15.54 -14.33 -9.88
C LEU A 240 -16.95 -14.92 -10.00
N ILE A 241 -17.33 -15.83 -9.11
CA ILE A 241 -18.70 -16.37 -9.04
C ILE A 241 -19.69 -15.22 -8.83
N ALA A 242 -19.44 -14.35 -7.85
CA ALA A 242 -20.28 -13.19 -7.58
C ALA A 242 -20.40 -12.27 -8.81
N THR A 243 -19.28 -12.02 -9.50
CA THR A 243 -19.23 -11.23 -10.73
C THR A 243 -20.19 -11.78 -11.78
N PHE A 244 -20.17 -13.10 -12.04
CA PHE A 244 -21.02 -13.69 -13.07
C PHE A 244 -22.49 -13.88 -12.65
N VAL A 245 -22.76 -14.12 -11.37
CA VAL A 245 -24.12 -14.33 -10.84
C VAL A 245 -24.89 -13.01 -10.69
N THR A 246 -24.22 -11.94 -10.24
CA THR A 246 -24.87 -10.65 -10.01
C THR A 246 -25.03 -9.87 -11.31
N LYS A 247 -26.05 -9.01 -11.41
CA LYS A 247 -26.25 -8.19 -12.61
C LYS A 247 -25.09 -7.19 -12.78
N PRO A 248 -24.67 -6.88 -14.03
CA PRO A 248 -23.75 -5.79 -14.27
C PRO A 248 -24.35 -4.45 -13.83
N GLU A 249 -23.48 -3.46 -13.63
CA GLU A 249 -23.92 -2.08 -13.39
C GLU A 249 -24.75 -1.54 -14.56
N SER A 250 -25.55 -0.51 -14.28
CA SER A 250 -26.39 0.09 -15.31
C SER A 250 -25.54 0.61 -16.48
N GLU A 251 -26.07 0.46 -17.70
CA GLU A 251 -25.37 0.94 -18.91
C GLU A 251 -25.05 2.43 -18.84
N GLU A 252 -25.94 3.22 -18.24
CA GLU A 252 -25.73 4.65 -17.99
C GLU A 252 -24.51 4.90 -17.09
N THR A 253 -24.37 4.14 -16.00
CA THR A 253 -23.19 4.24 -15.11
C THR A 253 -21.91 3.89 -15.84
N LEU A 254 -21.91 2.79 -16.61
CA LEU A 254 -20.73 2.31 -17.34
C LEU A 254 -20.29 3.30 -18.41
N LYS A 255 -21.24 3.88 -19.16
CA LYS A 255 -20.98 4.94 -20.13
C LYS A 255 -20.42 6.21 -19.48
N LYS A 256 -21.03 6.68 -18.39
CA LYS A 256 -20.52 7.84 -17.61
C LYS A 256 -19.10 7.61 -17.10
N PHE A 257 -18.82 6.41 -16.58
CA PHE A 257 -17.48 6.04 -16.13
C PHE A 257 -16.48 6.06 -17.30
N TYR A 258 -16.84 5.44 -18.42
CA TYR A 258 -15.99 5.39 -19.61
C TYR A 258 -15.69 6.80 -20.16
N ALA A 259 -16.70 7.67 -20.25
CA ALA A 259 -16.56 9.02 -20.76
C ALA A 259 -15.62 9.90 -19.90
N LYS A 260 -15.58 9.63 -18.58
CA LYS A 260 -14.75 10.35 -17.60
C LYS A 260 -13.32 9.81 -17.52
N VAL A 261 -13.14 8.50 -17.50
CA VAL A 261 -11.85 7.84 -17.21
C VAL A 261 -11.15 7.36 -18.48
N THR A 262 -11.90 7.03 -19.53
CA THR A 262 -11.40 6.38 -20.77
C THR A 262 -10.49 5.16 -20.49
N PRO A 263 -10.95 4.22 -19.63
CA PRO A 263 -10.13 3.12 -19.12
C PRO A 263 -9.65 2.18 -20.24
N MET A 264 -8.55 1.49 -19.98
CA MET A 264 -8.00 0.45 -20.85
C MET A 264 -8.72 -0.89 -20.63
N GLY A 265 -8.56 -1.84 -21.55
CA GLY A 265 -9.02 -3.21 -21.38
C GLY A 265 -10.39 -3.49 -22.01
N SER A 266 -11.14 -4.40 -21.39
CA SER A 266 -12.46 -4.84 -21.86
C SER A 266 -13.48 -3.75 -21.56
N TRP A 267 -13.60 -2.78 -22.48
CA TRP A 267 -14.58 -1.68 -22.43
C TRP A 267 -15.13 -1.32 -23.82
N SER A 268 -14.93 -2.19 -24.81
CA SER A 268 -15.29 -1.93 -26.22
C SER A 268 -16.77 -1.61 -26.42
N GLY A 269 -17.66 -2.23 -25.64
CA GLY A 269 -19.11 -2.01 -25.73
C GLY A 269 -19.61 -0.65 -25.20
N TYR A 270 -18.78 0.11 -24.49
CA TYR A 270 -19.17 1.37 -23.84
C TYR A 270 -18.41 2.59 -24.39
N ARG A 271 -17.77 2.44 -25.56
CA ARG A 271 -17.01 3.51 -26.21
C ARG A 271 -17.96 4.55 -26.82
N GLU A 272 -18.10 5.71 -26.19
CA GLU A 272 -18.88 6.83 -26.74
C GLU A 272 -18.03 7.67 -27.72
N GLY A 273 -17.51 7.05 -28.79
CA GLY A 273 -16.71 7.74 -29.81
C GLY A 273 -15.30 8.18 -29.37
N LYS A 274 -15.00 8.17 -28.06
CA LYS A 274 -13.65 8.26 -27.52
C LYS A 274 -13.02 6.87 -27.52
N THR A 275 -11.86 6.74 -28.15
CA THR A 275 -11.04 5.53 -28.02
C THR A 275 -10.09 5.71 -26.84
N SER A 276 -10.08 4.74 -25.92
CA SER A 276 -8.96 4.62 -24.98
C SER A 276 -7.66 4.64 -25.79
N PRO A 277 -6.65 5.43 -25.38
CA PRO A 277 -5.35 5.32 -26.00
C PRO A 277 -4.89 3.88 -25.78
N ASP A 278 -4.76 3.09 -26.86
CA ASP A 278 -4.36 1.69 -26.78
C ASP A 278 -2.88 1.62 -26.39
N ARG A 279 -2.64 1.81 -25.08
CA ARG A 279 -1.35 2.06 -24.47
C ARG A 279 -1.05 1.04 -23.37
N PHE A 280 -1.76 -0.10 -23.35
CA PHE A 280 -1.51 -1.13 -22.35
C PHE A 280 -0.05 -1.58 -22.38
N LEU A 281 0.46 -1.97 -23.56
CA LEU A 281 1.85 -2.40 -23.69
C LEU A 281 2.85 -1.28 -23.35
N PRO A 282 2.73 -0.04 -23.88
CA PRO A 282 3.54 1.09 -23.42
C PRO A 282 3.51 1.35 -21.90
N GLN A 283 2.34 1.24 -21.26
CA GLN A 283 2.21 1.43 -19.81
C GLN A 283 2.81 0.26 -19.03
N ALA A 284 2.61 -0.97 -19.45
CA ALA A 284 3.25 -2.15 -18.87
C ALA A 284 4.78 -2.04 -18.94
N ILE A 285 5.32 -1.58 -20.08
CA ILE A 285 6.76 -1.30 -20.22
C ILE A 285 7.18 -0.19 -19.25
N ASN A 286 6.40 0.88 -19.10
CA ASN A 286 6.71 1.94 -18.12
C ASN A 286 6.73 1.41 -16.68
N VAL A 287 5.79 0.52 -16.30
CA VAL A 287 5.77 -0.14 -14.98
C VAL A 287 7.04 -0.97 -14.78
N VAL A 288 7.39 -1.83 -15.75
CA VAL A 288 8.62 -2.63 -15.69
C VAL A 288 9.86 -1.74 -15.58
N MET A 289 9.97 -0.68 -16.39
CA MET A 289 11.07 0.28 -16.30
C MET A 289 11.13 0.99 -14.94
N SER A 290 9.98 1.32 -14.35
CA SER A 290 9.91 1.97 -13.03
C SER A 290 10.39 1.03 -11.93
N VAL A 291 9.96 -0.23 -11.98
CA VAL A 291 10.41 -1.28 -11.05
C VAL A 291 11.92 -1.52 -11.21
N LEU A 292 12.40 -1.66 -12.45
CA LEU A 292 13.83 -1.80 -12.73
C LEU A 292 14.62 -0.58 -12.24
N ALA A 293 14.11 0.64 -12.40
CA ALA A 293 14.77 1.84 -11.89
C ALA A 293 15.02 1.76 -10.38
N ILE A 294 13.99 1.39 -9.61
CA ILE A 294 14.11 1.25 -8.15
C ILE A 294 15.11 0.16 -7.78
N PHE A 295 15.06 -1.01 -8.43
CA PHE A 295 16.06 -2.07 -8.20
C PHE A 295 17.47 -1.62 -8.57
N PHE A 296 17.65 -0.93 -9.70
CA PHE A 296 18.95 -0.41 -10.12
C PHE A 296 19.50 0.58 -9.11
N PHE A 297 18.68 1.50 -8.59
CA PHE A 297 19.15 2.40 -7.54
C PHE A 297 19.48 1.66 -6.25
N LEU A 298 18.63 0.72 -5.83
CA LEU A 298 18.84 -0.06 -4.62
C LEU A 298 20.15 -0.85 -4.73
N TYR A 299 20.31 -1.71 -5.75
CA TYR A 299 21.53 -2.49 -5.95
C TYR A 299 22.75 -1.61 -6.22
N GLY A 300 22.60 -0.50 -6.95
CA GLY A 300 23.68 0.43 -7.23
C GLY A 300 24.27 1.03 -5.97
N LEU A 301 23.41 1.54 -5.06
CA LEU A 301 23.84 2.01 -3.75
C LEU A 301 24.49 0.89 -2.92
N GLY A 302 23.95 -0.32 -2.98
CA GLY A 302 24.54 -1.49 -2.32
C GLY A 302 25.96 -1.78 -2.75
N GLN A 303 26.19 -1.87 -4.07
CA GLN A 303 27.52 -2.11 -4.62
C GLN A 303 28.51 -1.03 -4.17
N ILE A 304 28.08 0.24 -4.08
CA ILE A 304 28.92 1.32 -3.55
C ILE A 304 29.27 1.08 -2.08
N PHE A 305 28.31 0.71 -1.24
CA PHE A 305 28.56 0.42 0.17
C PHE A 305 29.48 -0.79 0.39
N PHE A 306 29.47 -1.76 -0.54
CA PHE A 306 30.39 -2.90 -0.56
C PHE A 306 31.66 -2.63 -1.38
N PHE A 307 32.03 -1.36 -1.57
CA PHE A 307 33.28 -0.92 -2.22
C PHE A 307 33.42 -1.28 -3.71
N ASN A 308 32.37 -1.76 -4.38
CA ASN A 308 32.32 -2.00 -5.82
C ASN A 308 31.77 -0.78 -6.57
N VAL A 309 32.53 0.31 -6.52
CA VAL A 309 32.08 1.64 -6.98
C VAL A 309 31.74 1.68 -8.47
N GLY A 310 32.54 1.03 -9.32
CA GLY A 310 32.32 1.03 -10.78
C GLY A 310 30.98 0.39 -11.17
N THR A 311 30.71 -0.80 -10.62
CA THR A 311 29.44 -1.51 -10.83
C THR A 311 28.27 -0.71 -10.25
N GLY A 312 28.47 -0.13 -9.06
CA GLY A 312 27.46 0.71 -8.40
C GLY A 312 27.07 1.94 -9.22
N ILE A 313 28.04 2.71 -9.72
CA ILE A 313 27.79 3.85 -10.60
C ILE A 313 27.08 3.39 -11.88
N GLY A 314 27.48 2.26 -12.47
CA GLY A 314 26.80 1.69 -13.64
C GLY A 314 25.31 1.46 -13.41
N PHE A 315 24.95 0.84 -12.27
CA PHE A 315 23.55 0.65 -11.89
C PHE A 315 22.82 1.98 -11.62
N LEU A 316 23.43 2.95 -10.94
CA LEU A 316 22.81 4.26 -10.71
C LEU A 316 22.52 4.99 -12.02
N VAL A 317 23.46 4.98 -12.97
CA VAL A 317 23.26 5.58 -14.30
C VAL A 317 22.13 4.87 -15.04
N GLY A 318 22.08 3.55 -15.02
CA GLY A 318 20.98 2.77 -15.59
C GLY A 318 19.61 3.12 -14.97
N GLY A 319 19.55 3.27 -13.64
CA GLY A 319 18.36 3.72 -12.93
C GLY A 319 17.89 5.10 -13.40
N CYS A 320 18.81 6.06 -13.53
CA CYS A 320 18.51 7.40 -14.06
C CYS A 320 17.95 7.36 -15.49
N ILE A 321 18.49 6.48 -16.36
CA ILE A 321 18.01 6.30 -17.73
C ILE A 321 16.57 5.78 -17.73
N PHE A 322 16.25 4.79 -16.89
CA PHE A 322 14.89 4.27 -16.77
C PHE A 322 13.91 5.34 -16.27
N VAL A 323 14.27 6.08 -15.21
CA VAL A 323 13.45 7.20 -14.70
C VAL A 323 13.21 8.23 -15.79
N TYR A 324 14.26 8.68 -16.48
CA TYR A 324 14.15 9.66 -17.56
C TYR A 324 13.21 9.19 -18.66
N THR A 325 13.29 7.91 -19.04
CA THR A 325 12.45 7.30 -20.08
C THR A 325 10.97 7.26 -19.69
N VAL A 326 10.67 7.03 -18.41
CA VAL A 326 9.30 7.04 -17.87
C VAL A 326 8.78 8.48 -17.75
N VAL A 327 9.55 9.36 -17.13
CA VAL A 327 9.13 10.74 -16.80
C VAL A 327 8.94 11.59 -18.06
N LYS A 328 9.76 11.43 -19.09
CA LYS A 328 9.60 12.20 -20.35
C LYS A 328 8.25 11.96 -21.04
N LYS A 329 7.56 10.86 -20.72
CA LYS A 329 6.28 10.48 -21.30
C LYS A 329 5.07 10.91 -20.48
N ILE A 330 5.29 11.43 -19.27
CA ILE A 330 4.27 11.94 -18.35
C ILE A 330 4.23 13.47 -18.47
#